data_AF-U1RGJ5-F1
#
_entry.id   AF-U1RGJ5-F1
#
_cell.length_a   1.000
_cell.length_b   1.000
_cell.length_c   1.000
_cell.angle_alpha   90.00
_cell.angle_beta   90.00
_cell.angle_gamma   90.00
#
_symmetry.space_group_name_H-M   'P 1'
#
loop_
_entity.id
_entity.type
_entity.pdbx_description
1 polymer ?
#
loop_
_entity_poly.entity_id
_entity_poly.type
_entity_poly.pdbx_seq_one_letter_code
_entity_poly.pdbx_strand_id
1 'polypeptide(L)'
;MVLVLIVGVVSVRVINSDRTPEAAVREYVQLIADGKYDAASKLVDPGANSDRRRLLSDKAYSGVKGAVKVNSITVQERNSSTVNVHVSLQVKDKYVNQTLQVKLDESDWLVNNWKIVTPLVTHLVITPEDEFFKSYKIGSVVVDSSLEADGKFNYLVYPGVYNVEVQSSNPEYFAISLPSKQVVVADNNAESFNESTTQIDASVEPTEKLKGWALSKVQEKVKSCASEADRHDLTCPFYLRLGELNEIEVETLPGSLDSISLYEYRNEHKRNYTFRTIFVVKATGIYMSKPVYKSYSENGSYAYRAEKMEYVRSEITGYIYFDTSGQPGMYLTSR
;
A
#
# COMPACT_ATOMS: atom_id res chain seq x y z
N MET A 1 -26.59 -34.16 -32.82
CA MET A 1 -26.38 -32.71 -32.58
C MET A 1 -27.72 -32.03 -32.74
N VAL A 2 -28.33 -31.58 -31.65
CA VAL A 2 -29.62 -30.86 -31.67
C VAL A 2 -29.30 -29.37 -31.63
N LEU A 3 -29.56 -28.69 -32.74
CA LEU A 3 -29.54 -27.23 -32.81
C LEU A 3 -30.89 -26.73 -32.30
N VAL A 4 -30.90 -26.05 -31.15
CA VAL A 4 -32.08 -25.34 -30.67
C VAL A 4 -31.96 -23.89 -31.12
N LEU A 5 -32.70 -23.55 -32.17
CA LEU A 5 -32.98 -22.17 -32.58
C LEU A 5 -34.01 -21.60 -31.59
N ILE A 6 -33.53 -20.76 -30.66
CA ILE A 6 -34.42 -19.92 -29.87
C ILE A 6 -34.67 -18.64 -30.67
N VAL A 7 -35.81 -18.62 -31.35
CA VAL A 7 -36.38 -17.42 -31.98
C VAL A 7 -37.05 -16.60 -30.88
N GLY A 8 -36.36 -15.57 -30.40
CA GLY A 8 -36.94 -14.52 -29.57
C GLY A 8 -37.50 -13.40 -30.45
N VAL A 9 -38.82 -13.29 -30.52
CA VAL A 9 -39.53 -12.21 -31.22
C VAL A 9 -39.26 -10.89 -30.50
N VAL A 10 -38.49 -9.98 -31.11
CA VAL A 10 -38.43 -8.57 -30.69
C VAL A 10 -39.33 -7.78 -31.63
N SER A 11 -40.52 -7.45 -31.13
CA SER A 11 -41.40 -6.46 -31.74
C SER A 11 -40.73 -5.10 -31.70
N VAL A 12 -40.16 -4.69 -32.83
CA VAL A 12 -39.53 -3.38 -33.01
C VAL A 12 -40.63 -2.31 -33.12
N ARG A 13 -40.90 -1.61 -32.02
CA ARG A 13 -41.45 -0.24 -32.07
C ARG A 13 -40.29 0.73 -31.83
N VAL A 14 -39.63 1.11 -32.92
CA VAL A 14 -38.61 2.19 -32.96
C VAL A 14 -39.36 3.52 -33.04
N ILE A 15 -39.80 4.04 -31.90
CA ILE A 15 -40.10 5.47 -31.66
C ILE A 15 -39.94 5.65 -30.13
N ASN A 16 -39.04 6.53 -29.66
CA ASN A 16 -38.67 6.84 -28.24
C ASN A 16 -37.63 5.97 -27.50
N SER A 17 -36.87 5.09 -28.16
CA SER A 17 -35.88 4.20 -27.49
C SER A 17 -34.82 4.94 -26.65
N ASP A 18 -34.47 6.18 -26.99
CA ASP A 18 -33.38 6.93 -26.35
C ASP A 18 -33.77 7.61 -25.03
N ARG A 19 -35.05 7.59 -24.63
CA ARG A 19 -35.56 8.32 -23.46
C ARG A 19 -36.08 7.39 -22.36
N THR A 20 -35.38 6.28 -22.17
CA THR A 20 -35.68 5.27 -21.14
C THR A 20 -34.58 5.27 -20.07
N PRO A 21 -34.86 4.89 -18.81
CA PRO A 21 -33.81 4.77 -17.79
C PRO A 21 -32.73 3.76 -18.19
N GLU A 22 -33.11 2.71 -18.92
CA GLU A 22 -32.19 1.72 -19.49
C GLU A 22 -31.28 2.32 -20.57
N ALA A 23 -31.79 3.24 -21.39
CA ALA A 23 -30.97 3.94 -22.39
C ALA A 23 -29.96 4.87 -21.74
N ALA A 24 -30.37 5.64 -20.72
CA ALA A 24 -29.46 6.50 -19.95
C ALA A 24 -28.34 5.68 -19.30
N VAL A 25 -28.70 4.55 -18.66
CA VAL A 25 -27.71 3.63 -18.07
C VAL A 25 -26.81 3.02 -19.14
N ARG A 26 -27.36 2.60 -20.29
CA ARG A 26 -26.59 2.05 -21.40
C ARG A 26 -25.55 3.04 -21.92
N GLU A 27 -25.92 4.30 -22.10
CA GLU A 27 -24.98 5.35 -22.50
C GLU A 27 -23.85 5.48 -21.49
N TYR A 28 -24.17 5.62 -20.20
CA TYR A 28 -23.19 5.77 -19.13
C TYR A 28 -22.20 4.61 -19.06
N VAL A 29 -22.68 3.37 -19.05
CA VAL A 29 -21.80 2.20 -18.96
C VAL A 29 -21.02 1.93 -20.24
N GLN A 30 -21.54 2.37 -21.40
CA GLN A 30 -20.80 2.29 -22.66
C GLN A 30 -19.65 3.30 -22.69
N LEU A 31 -19.86 4.53 -22.20
CA LEU A 31 -18.77 5.51 -22.05
C LEU A 31 -17.65 4.97 -21.15
N ILE A 32 -18.02 4.31 -20.04
CA ILE A 32 -17.06 3.61 -19.17
C ILE A 32 -16.35 2.51 -19.95
N ALA A 33 -17.08 1.65 -20.67
CA ALA A 33 -16.48 0.53 -21.40
C ALA A 33 -15.51 0.98 -22.52
N ASP A 34 -15.80 2.12 -23.14
CA ASP A 34 -14.99 2.75 -24.18
C ASP A 34 -13.78 3.54 -23.62
N GLY A 35 -13.66 3.68 -22.30
CA GLY A 35 -12.61 4.49 -21.66
C GLY A 35 -12.84 6.00 -21.73
N LYS A 36 -14.06 6.45 -22.01
CA LYS A 36 -14.47 7.86 -22.08
C LYS A 36 -14.97 8.36 -20.72
N TYR A 37 -14.11 8.26 -19.72
CA TYR A 37 -14.40 8.58 -18.32
C TYR A 37 -14.73 10.05 -18.08
N ASP A 38 -14.16 11.00 -18.84
CA ASP A 38 -14.49 12.42 -18.75
C ASP A 38 -15.93 12.69 -19.22
N ALA A 39 -16.42 11.93 -20.20
CA ALA A 39 -17.81 11.99 -20.64
C ALA A 39 -18.76 11.31 -19.63
N ALA A 40 -18.39 10.14 -19.11
CA ALA A 40 -19.15 9.44 -18.08
C ALA A 40 -19.31 10.29 -16.80
N SER A 41 -18.25 10.97 -16.37
CA SER A 41 -18.25 11.84 -15.18
C SER A 41 -19.15 13.08 -15.31
N LYS A 42 -19.52 13.47 -16.54
CA LYS A 42 -20.50 14.54 -16.76
C LYS A 42 -21.94 14.07 -16.57
N LEU A 43 -22.20 12.78 -16.79
CA LEU A 43 -23.54 12.20 -16.61
C LEU A 43 -23.85 11.94 -15.14
N VAL A 44 -22.83 11.58 -14.34
CA VAL A 44 -23.00 11.24 -12.92
C VAL A 44 -21.86 11.83 -12.09
N ASP A 45 -22.20 12.72 -11.16
CA ASP A 45 -21.25 13.26 -10.19
C ASP A 45 -21.15 12.31 -8.98
N PRO A 46 -19.96 11.74 -8.68
CA PRO A 46 -19.77 10.87 -7.52
C PRO A 46 -19.73 11.63 -6.18
N GLY A 47 -19.78 12.97 -6.17
CA GLY A 47 -19.83 13.75 -4.92
C GLY A 47 -18.51 13.80 -4.13
N ALA A 48 -17.39 13.41 -4.73
CA ALA A 48 -16.06 13.41 -4.10
C ALA A 48 -15.26 14.69 -4.39
N ASN A 49 -14.26 15.07 -3.60
CA ASN A 49 -13.43 16.25 -3.95
C ASN A 49 -12.59 16.02 -5.23
N SER A 50 -11.92 17.07 -5.73
CA SER A 50 -11.14 17.02 -6.98
C SER A 50 -10.02 15.98 -6.97
N ASP A 51 -9.38 15.77 -5.81
CA ASP A 51 -8.25 14.86 -5.69
C ASP A 51 -8.69 13.40 -5.75
N ARG A 52 -9.74 13.04 -5.01
CA ARG A 52 -10.30 11.67 -5.04
C ARG A 52 -10.87 11.28 -6.40
N ARG A 53 -11.39 12.24 -7.18
CA ARG A 53 -11.97 11.96 -8.50
C ARG A 53 -10.97 12.08 -9.67
N ARG A 54 -9.69 12.36 -9.41
CA ARG A 54 -8.67 12.63 -10.44
C ARG A 54 -8.49 11.49 -11.45
N LEU A 55 -8.75 10.25 -11.05
CA LEU A 55 -8.65 9.07 -11.91
C LEU A 55 -9.92 8.80 -12.74
N LEU A 56 -10.99 9.57 -12.56
CA LEU A 56 -12.20 9.51 -13.39
C LEU A 56 -12.05 10.35 -14.67
N SER A 57 -10.91 10.20 -15.34
CA SER A 57 -10.55 10.91 -16.58
C SER A 57 -10.07 9.93 -17.64
N ASP A 58 -10.29 10.26 -18.92
CA ASP A 58 -9.86 9.48 -20.08
C ASP A 58 -8.36 9.15 -20.02
N LYS A 59 -7.58 10.02 -19.37
CA LYS A 59 -6.13 9.84 -19.18
C LYS A 59 -5.79 8.63 -18.31
N ALA A 60 -6.66 8.22 -17.38
CA ALA A 60 -6.41 7.07 -16.50
C ALA A 60 -6.68 5.73 -17.21
N TYR A 61 -7.39 5.75 -18.34
CA TYR A 61 -7.69 4.54 -19.11
C TYR A 61 -6.40 3.88 -19.62
N SER A 62 -6.28 2.56 -19.46
CA SER A 62 -5.10 1.79 -19.89
C SER A 62 -4.93 1.68 -21.40
N GLY A 63 -5.94 2.08 -22.20
CA GLY A 63 -5.94 1.90 -23.65
C GLY A 63 -6.26 0.47 -24.11
N VAL A 64 -6.53 -0.45 -23.18
CA VAL A 64 -6.86 -1.86 -23.51
C VAL A 64 -8.31 -1.93 -24.02
N LYS A 65 -8.47 -1.80 -25.34
CA LYS A 65 -9.78 -1.85 -26.01
C LYS A 65 -10.51 -3.15 -25.69
N GLY A 66 -11.80 -3.04 -25.34
CA GLY A 66 -12.65 -4.18 -25.03
C GLY A 66 -12.33 -4.89 -23.71
N ALA A 67 -11.51 -4.26 -22.84
CA ALA A 67 -11.26 -4.75 -21.49
C ALA A 67 -12.53 -4.85 -20.64
N VAL A 68 -13.50 -3.96 -20.90
CA VAL A 68 -14.81 -3.93 -20.26
C VAL A 68 -15.87 -4.24 -21.31
N LYS A 69 -16.78 -5.15 -20.99
CA LYS A 69 -17.91 -5.53 -21.84
C LYS A 69 -19.19 -5.42 -21.03
N VAL A 70 -20.22 -4.85 -21.63
CA VAL A 70 -21.56 -4.81 -21.04
C VAL A 70 -22.24 -6.13 -21.31
N ASN A 71 -22.54 -6.92 -20.26
CA ASN A 71 -23.21 -8.21 -20.42
C ASN A 71 -24.72 -8.04 -20.44
N SER A 72 -25.26 -7.31 -19.45
CA SER A 72 -26.71 -7.12 -19.31
C SER A 72 -27.04 -5.80 -18.62
N ILE A 73 -28.17 -5.22 -19.02
CA ILE A 73 -28.80 -4.08 -18.38
C ILE A 73 -30.28 -4.43 -18.24
N THR A 74 -30.76 -4.52 -17.01
CA THR A 74 -32.12 -5.01 -16.72
C THR A 74 -32.79 -4.12 -15.67
N VAL A 75 -34.01 -3.67 -15.94
CA VAL A 75 -34.82 -2.98 -14.91
C VAL A 75 -35.31 -3.99 -13.90
N GLN A 76 -35.04 -3.73 -12.63
CA GLN A 76 -35.54 -4.56 -11.53
C GLN A 76 -36.84 -4.01 -10.98
N GLU A 77 -36.88 -2.70 -10.71
CA GLU A 77 -38.00 -2.07 -10.02
C GLU A 77 -38.23 -0.65 -10.55
N ARG A 78 -39.50 -0.28 -10.68
CA ARG A 78 -39.93 1.06 -11.11
C ARG A 78 -40.93 1.61 -10.09
N ASN A 79 -40.53 2.69 -9.43
CA ASN A 79 -41.45 3.61 -8.76
C ASN A 79 -41.83 4.75 -9.74
N SER A 80 -42.76 5.62 -9.38
CA SER A 80 -43.28 6.69 -10.24
C SER A 80 -42.21 7.65 -10.79
N SER A 81 -41.16 7.94 -10.01
CA SER A 81 -40.09 8.89 -10.38
C SER A 81 -38.67 8.33 -10.27
N THR A 82 -38.52 7.07 -9.82
CA THR A 82 -37.22 6.44 -9.57
C THR A 82 -37.23 4.99 -10.05
N VAL A 83 -36.19 4.59 -10.77
CA VAL A 83 -36.04 3.26 -11.37
C VAL A 83 -34.70 2.66 -10.97
N ASN A 84 -34.75 1.40 -10.52
CA ASN A 84 -33.57 0.60 -10.21
C ASN A 84 -33.18 -0.22 -11.44
N VAL A 85 -32.00 0.06 -12.01
CA VAL A 85 -31.47 -0.62 -13.19
C VAL A 85 -30.25 -1.42 -12.79
N HIS A 86 -30.31 -2.73 -12.95
CA HIS A 86 -29.20 -3.62 -12.70
C HIS A 86 -28.29 -3.70 -13.93
N VAL A 87 -26.99 -3.55 -13.70
CA VAL A 87 -25.95 -3.65 -14.70
C VAL A 87 -25.01 -4.80 -14.32
N SER A 88 -24.71 -5.64 -15.31
CA SER A 88 -23.61 -6.60 -15.24
C SER A 88 -22.58 -6.25 -16.31
N LEU A 89 -21.34 -6.00 -15.89
CA LEU A 89 -20.18 -5.81 -16.74
C LEU A 89 -19.22 -6.98 -16.57
N GLN A 90 -18.54 -7.36 -17.65
CA GLN A 90 -17.36 -8.23 -17.59
C GLN A 90 -16.11 -7.36 -17.75
N VAL A 91 -15.17 -7.46 -16.82
CA VAL A 91 -13.85 -6.82 -16.91
C VAL A 91 -12.79 -7.91 -16.94
N LYS A 92 -12.19 -8.13 -18.12
CA LYS A 92 -11.39 -9.34 -18.41
C LYS A 92 -12.14 -10.62 -18.03
N ASP A 93 -11.70 -11.30 -16.98
CA ASP A 93 -12.21 -12.57 -16.45
C ASP A 93 -13.12 -12.39 -15.22
N LYS A 94 -13.30 -11.15 -14.74
CA LYS A 94 -14.12 -10.80 -13.58
C LYS A 94 -15.43 -10.13 -14.01
N TYR A 95 -16.35 -10.02 -13.06
CA TYR A 95 -17.64 -9.36 -13.26
C TYR A 95 -17.83 -8.22 -12.27
N VAL A 96 -18.59 -7.21 -12.70
CA VAL A 96 -19.09 -6.12 -11.85
C VAL A 96 -20.60 -6.14 -11.96
N ASN A 97 -21.29 -6.34 -10.85
CA ASN A 97 -22.73 -6.28 -10.77
C ASN A 97 -23.13 -5.12 -9.87
N GLN A 98 -23.97 -4.22 -10.37
CA GLN A 98 -24.40 -3.05 -9.59
C GLN A 98 -25.82 -2.65 -9.97
N THR A 99 -26.60 -2.26 -8.97
CA THR A 99 -27.89 -1.62 -9.19
C THR A 99 -27.70 -0.10 -9.16
N LEU A 100 -28.01 0.53 -10.29
CA LEU A 100 -27.97 1.98 -10.46
C LEU A 100 -29.36 2.56 -10.28
N GLN A 101 -29.48 3.57 -9.40
CA GLN A 101 -30.71 4.33 -9.26
C GLN A 101 -30.75 5.44 -10.31
N VAL A 102 -31.86 5.53 -11.03
CA VAL A 102 -32.13 6.53 -12.06
C VAL A 102 -33.39 7.29 -11.69
N LYS A 103 -33.35 8.62 -11.76
CA LYS A 103 -34.49 9.50 -11.45
C LYS A 103 -34.96 10.23 -12.68
N LEU A 104 -36.26 10.43 -12.78
CA LEU A 104 -36.84 11.30 -13.79
C LEU A 104 -36.44 12.75 -13.48
N ASP A 105 -35.89 13.45 -14.47
CA ASP A 105 -35.61 14.87 -14.38
C ASP A 105 -36.86 15.66 -14.77
N GLU A 106 -37.64 16.05 -13.76
CA GLU A 106 -38.91 16.77 -13.94
C GLU A 106 -38.72 18.24 -14.37
N SER A 107 -37.47 18.74 -14.37
CA SER A 107 -37.17 20.14 -14.69
C SER A 107 -37.20 20.47 -16.19
N ASP A 108 -37.16 19.45 -17.05
CA ASP A 108 -37.23 19.58 -18.50
C ASP A 108 -38.56 18.99 -19.03
N TRP A 109 -39.66 19.72 -18.81
CA TRP A 109 -41.03 19.29 -19.17
C TRP A 109 -41.24 18.97 -20.67
N LEU A 110 -40.28 19.35 -21.52
CA LEU A 110 -40.28 19.08 -22.96
C LEU A 110 -39.59 17.75 -23.32
N VAL A 111 -38.78 17.20 -22.42
CA VAL A 111 -37.95 16.01 -22.64
C VAL A 111 -37.91 15.17 -21.37
N ASN A 112 -38.59 14.01 -21.35
CA ASN A 112 -38.43 13.03 -20.25
C ASN A 112 -36.98 12.53 -20.19
N ASN A 113 -36.12 13.25 -19.46
CA ASN A 113 -34.72 12.92 -19.26
C ASN A 113 -34.56 12.11 -17.98
N TRP A 114 -33.70 11.09 -18.03
CA TRP A 114 -33.43 10.22 -16.90
C TRP A 114 -32.01 10.49 -16.40
N LYS A 115 -31.88 10.89 -15.15
CA LYS A 115 -30.60 11.19 -14.52
C LYS A 115 -30.19 10.04 -13.61
N ILE A 116 -29.00 9.49 -13.85
CA ILE A 116 -28.42 8.47 -12.98
C ILE A 116 -27.92 9.16 -11.71
N VAL A 117 -28.28 8.62 -10.55
CA VAL A 117 -27.93 9.15 -9.23
C VAL A 117 -26.84 8.32 -8.57
N THR A 118 -26.84 7.01 -8.82
CA THR A 118 -25.80 6.11 -8.29
C THR A 118 -24.60 6.10 -9.24
N PRO A 119 -23.42 6.59 -8.83
CA PRO A 119 -22.21 6.47 -9.64
C PRO A 119 -21.77 5.00 -9.69
N LEU A 120 -21.17 4.56 -10.79
CA LEU A 120 -20.57 3.23 -10.92
C LEU A 120 -19.06 3.33 -10.68
N VAL A 121 -18.65 3.59 -9.44
CA VAL A 121 -17.24 3.82 -9.09
C VAL A 121 -16.87 2.99 -7.86
N THR A 122 -15.61 2.61 -7.74
CA THR A 122 -15.04 1.94 -6.56
C THR A 122 -13.79 2.67 -6.10
N HIS A 123 -13.26 2.25 -4.97
CA HIS A 123 -12.01 2.74 -4.40
C HIS A 123 -10.81 1.98 -4.95
N LEU A 124 -9.75 2.71 -5.33
CA LEU A 124 -8.43 2.17 -5.66
C LEU A 124 -7.44 2.64 -4.61
N VAL A 125 -6.80 1.69 -3.94
CA VAL A 125 -5.81 1.92 -2.89
C VAL A 125 -4.48 1.28 -3.25
N ILE A 126 -3.38 1.97 -2.99
CA ILE A 126 -2.01 1.45 -3.16
C ILE A 126 -1.34 1.42 -1.79
N THR A 127 -0.73 0.28 -1.46
CA THR A 127 -0.04 0.00 -0.20
C THR A 127 1.43 -0.37 -0.46
N PRO A 128 2.38 -0.15 0.48
CA PRO A 128 2.23 0.56 1.77
C PRO A 128 1.94 2.07 1.62
N GLU A 129 1.84 2.83 2.72
CA GLU A 129 1.52 4.27 2.70
C GLU A 129 2.55 5.12 1.91
N ASP A 130 2.25 6.41 1.74
CA ASP A 130 2.88 7.41 0.87
C ASP A 130 4.40 7.60 1.00
N GLU A 131 4.97 7.27 2.14
CA GLU A 131 6.39 7.50 2.47
C GLU A 131 7.35 6.83 1.46
N PHE A 132 6.95 5.71 0.87
CA PHE A 132 7.77 4.97 -0.07
C PHE A 132 7.73 5.54 -1.48
N PHE A 133 6.73 6.34 -1.82
CA PHE A 133 6.46 6.71 -3.19
C PHE A 133 6.69 8.20 -3.38
N LYS A 134 7.41 8.55 -4.45
CA LYS A 134 7.48 9.94 -4.92
C LYS A 134 6.26 10.30 -5.75
N SER A 135 5.92 9.40 -6.66
CA SER A 135 4.82 9.59 -7.57
C SER A 135 4.29 8.24 -8.08
N TYR A 136 3.08 8.30 -8.60
CA TYR A 136 2.39 7.20 -9.24
C TYR A 136 1.96 7.66 -10.61
N LYS A 137 1.91 6.72 -11.54
CA LYS A 137 1.34 6.95 -12.85
C LYS A 137 0.30 5.88 -13.15
N ILE A 138 -0.94 6.32 -13.32
CA ILE A 138 -2.08 5.47 -13.67
C ILE A 138 -2.55 5.89 -15.06
N GLY A 139 -2.30 5.03 -16.05
CA GLY A 139 -2.40 5.43 -17.45
C GLY A 139 -1.44 6.58 -17.77
N SER A 140 -1.99 7.75 -18.07
CA SER A 140 -1.27 9.01 -18.31
C SER A 140 -1.44 10.03 -17.17
N VAL A 141 -2.18 9.69 -16.11
CA VAL A 141 -2.32 10.56 -14.93
C VAL A 141 -1.13 10.34 -14.03
N VAL A 142 -0.39 11.42 -13.74
CA VAL A 142 0.68 11.42 -12.73
C VAL A 142 0.11 12.01 -11.44
N VAL A 143 0.33 11.32 -10.33
CA VAL A 143 -0.05 11.76 -9.00
C VAL A 143 1.20 11.81 -8.13
N ASP A 144 1.49 12.98 -7.59
CA ASP A 144 2.61 13.19 -6.68
C ASP A 144 2.14 12.92 -5.24
N SER A 145 2.92 12.17 -4.46
CA SER A 145 2.55 11.81 -3.09
C SER A 145 2.44 13.03 -2.17
N SER A 146 3.14 14.12 -2.47
CA SER A 146 3.07 15.37 -1.68
C SER A 146 1.73 16.11 -1.79
N LEU A 147 0.87 15.73 -2.73
CA LEU A 147 -0.43 16.35 -2.93
C LEU A 147 -1.53 15.74 -2.04
N GLU A 148 -1.24 14.67 -1.31
CA GLU A 148 -2.23 13.93 -0.51
C GLU A 148 -2.19 14.36 0.97
N ALA A 149 -3.27 14.97 1.44
CA ALA A 149 -3.34 15.55 2.80
C ALA A 149 -3.58 14.53 3.92
N ASP A 150 -3.96 13.28 3.60
CA ASP A 150 -4.35 12.25 4.57
C ASP A 150 -3.54 10.94 4.49
N GLY A 151 -2.48 10.89 3.68
CA GLY A 151 -1.54 9.77 3.58
C GLY A 151 -2.14 8.47 3.03
N LYS A 152 -3.39 8.50 2.56
CA LYS A 152 -4.09 7.34 2.01
C LYS A 152 -4.54 7.61 0.59
N PHE A 153 -3.85 7.00 -0.37
CA PHE A 153 -4.26 6.95 -1.77
C PHE A 153 -5.60 6.23 -1.86
N ASN A 154 -6.69 6.98 -1.85
CA ASN A 154 -8.02 6.42 -1.98
C ASN A 154 -8.77 7.15 -3.09
N TYR A 155 -8.51 6.72 -4.32
CA TYR A 155 -9.10 7.32 -5.51
C TYR A 155 -10.36 6.59 -5.93
N LEU A 156 -11.32 7.36 -6.46
CA LEU A 156 -12.44 6.79 -7.18
C LEU A 156 -12.00 6.40 -8.59
N VAL A 157 -12.37 5.20 -9.00
CA VAL A 157 -12.11 4.63 -10.32
C VAL A 157 -13.34 3.95 -10.88
N TYR A 158 -13.45 3.92 -12.21
CA TYR A 158 -14.44 3.13 -12.90
C TYR A 158 -14.03 1.64 -12.97
N PRO A 159 -14.97 0.71 -13.21
CA PRO A 159 -14.64 -0.65 -13.62
C PRO A 159 -13.72 -0.62 -14.84
N GLY A 160 -12.62 -1.38 -14.81
CA GLY A 160 -11.68 -1.35 -15.92
C GLY A 160 -10.34 -1.99 -15.64
N VAL A 161 -9.42 -1.78 -16.59
CA VAL A 161 -8.03 -2.20 -16.47
C VAL A 161 -7.18 -0.95 -16.45
N TYR A 162 -6.24 -0.89 -15.51
CA TYR A 162 -5.39 0.26 -15.27
C TYR A 162 -3.93 -0.15 -15.38
N ASN A 163 -3.14 0.62 -16.13
CA ASN A 163 -1.68 0.47 -16.13
C ASN A 163 -1.14 1.30 -14.97
N VAL A 164 -0.40 0.68 -14.06
CA VAL A 164 0.13 1.33 -12.85
C VAL A 164 1.65 1.26 -12.88
N GLU A 165 2.27 2.41 -12.71
CA GLU A 165 3.71 2.58 -12.51
C GLU A 165 3.94 3.35 -11.22
N VAL A 166 4.98 2.99 -10.48
CA VAL A 166 5.33 3.61 -9.20
C VAL A 166 6.77 4.09 -9.24
N GLN A 167 7.01 5.28 -8.69
CA GLN A 167 8.34 5.83 -8.50
C GLN A 167 8.68 5.84 -7.02
N SER A 168 9.79 5.20 -6.66
CA SER A 168 10.33 5.24 -5.29
C SER A 168 10.68 6.67 -4.88
N SER A 169 10.35 7.05 -3.64
CA SER A 169 10.79 8.28 -2.99
C SER A 169 12.30 8.28 -2.75
N ASN A 170 12.90 7.10 -2.59
CA ASN A 170 14.33 6.96 -2.35
C ASN A 170 14.92 5.71 -3.03
N PRO A 171 15.04 5.70 -4.37
CA PRO A 171 15.48 4.55 -5.16
C PRO A 171 16.92 4.13 -4.87
N GLU A 172 17.71 5.02 -4.26
CA GLU A 172 19.08 4.75 -3.83
C GLU A 172 19.14 3.75 -2.66
N TYR A 173 18.12 3.74 -1.80
CA TYR A 173 18.09 2.93 -0.58
C TYR A 173 17.04 1.83 -0.59
N PHE A 174 15.92 2.00 -1.28
CA PHE A 174 14.92 0.93 -1.45
C PHE A 174 14.28 0.92 -2.85
N ALA A 175 14.06 -0.28 -3.33
CA ALA A 175 13.35 -0.56 -4.58
C ALA A 175 11.88 -0.84 -4.28
N ILE A 176 11.02 -0.48 -5.23
CA ILE A 176 9.59 -0.77 -5.16
C ILE A 176 9.21 -1.58 -6.39
N SER A 177 8.43 -2.63 -6.17
CA SER A 177 7.89 -3.45 -7.26
C SER A 177 6.39 -3.65 -7.06
N LEU A 178 5.67 -3.71 -8.19
CA LEU A 178 4.26 -4.06 -8.21
C LEU A 178 4.11 -5.53 -8.59
N PRO A 179 3.10 -6.24 -8.05
CA PRO A 179 2.82 -7.62 -8.41
C PRO A 179 2.41 -7.76 -9.89
N SER A 180 1.81 -6.70 -10.43
CA SER A 180 1.46 -6.59 -11.85
C SER A 180 1.48 -5.13 -12.28
N LYS A 181 1.91 -4.88 -13.52
CA LYS A 181 1.78 -3.56 -14.17
C LYS A 181 0.34 -3.22 -14.56
N GLN A 182 -0.52 -4.24 -14.65
CA GLN A 182 -1.94 -4.08 -14.96
C GLN A 182 -2.80 -4.51 -13.79
N VAL A 183 -3.68 -3.63 -13.36
CA VAL A 183 -4.62 -3.87 -12.27
C VAL A 183 -6.02 -3.95 -12.86
N VAL A 184 -6.74 -5.00 -12.50
CA VAL A 184 -8.14 -5.21 -12.88
C VAL A 184 -9.01 -4.70 -11.76
N VAL A 185 -9.73 -3.61 -12.04
CA VAL A 185 -10.73 -3.03 -11.15
C VAL A 185 -12.07 -3.64 -11.50
N ALA A 186 -12.38 -4.71 -10.78
CA ALA A 186 -13.66 -5.40 -10.77
C ALA A 186 -13.71 -6.21 -9.49
N ASP A 187 -14.86 -6.23 -8.81
CA ASP A 187 -15.04 -7.02 -7.60
C ASP A 187 -16.27 -7.91 -7.72
N ASN A 188 -16.08 -9.19 -7.36
CA ASN A 188 -17.09 -10.23 -7.35
C ASN A 188 -17.49 -10.64 -5.92
N ASN A 189 -16.84 -10.09 -4.89
CA ASN A 189 -17.00 -10.51 -3.50
C ASN A 189 -17.71 -9.49 -2.61
N ALA A 190 -17.74 -8.20 -3.00
CA ALA A 190 -18.56 -7.19 -2.32
C ALA A 190 -20.04 -7.32 -2.70
N GLU A 191 -20.94 -6.98 -1.76
CA GLU A 191 -22.39 -6.91 -2.02
C GLU A 191 -22.73 -5.82 -3.05
N SER A 192 -21.92 -4.75 -3.09
CA SER A 192 -22.05 -3.60 -3.98
C SER A 192 -20.69 -3.19 -4.51
N PHE A 193 -20.59 -2.92 -5.82
CA PHE A 193 -19.34 -2.44 -6.41
C PHE A 193 -18.89 -1.12 -5.79
N ASN A 194 -19.82 -0.25 -5.41
CA ASN A 194 -19.48 1.05 -4.83
C ASN A 194 -18.88 0.99 -3.43
N GLU A 195 -19.04 -0.14 -2.75
CA GLU A 195 -18.48 -0.39 -1.42
C GLU A 195 -17.20 -1.22 -1.49
N SER A 196 -16.83 -1.69 -2.68
CA SER A 196 -15.59 -2.45 -2.88
C SER A 196 -14.36 -1.54 -2.81
N THR A 197 -13.20 -2.16 -2.61
CA THR A 197 -11.91 -1.50 -2.71
C THR A 197 -10.94 -2.43 -3.42
N THR A 198 -10.38 -1.96 -4.53
CA THR A 198 -9.25 -2.63 -5.19
C THR A 198 -7.96 -2.17 -4.54
N GLN A 199 -7.24 -3.10 -3.91
CA GLN A 199 -5.94 -2.83 -3.28
C GLN A 199 -4.79 -3.31 -4.18
N ILE A 200 -3.75 -2.48 -4.29
CA ILE A 200 -2.50 -2.78 -4.99
C ILE A 200 -1.39 -2.86 -3.95
N ASP A 201 -0.98 -4.07 -3.62
CA ASP A 201 0.10 -4.32 -2.67
C ASP A 201 1.47 -4.26 -3.36
N ALA A 202 2.16 -3.14 -3.22
CA ALA A 202 3.55 -3.01 -3.67
C ALA A 202 4.51 -3.68 -2.68
N SER A 203 5.54 -4.33 -3.20
CA SER A 203 6.67 -4.83 -2.40
C SER A 203 7.75 -3.75 -2.31
N VAL A 204 8.30 -3.56 -1.11
CA VAL A 204 9.43 -2.67 -0.85
C VAL A 204 10.62 -3.50 -0.40
N GLU A 205 11.73 -3.36 -1.11
CA GLU A 205 12.94 -4.12 -0.86
C GLU A 205 14.14 -3.20 -0.59
N PRO A 206 14.93 -3.45 0.47
CA PRO A 206 16.13 -2.68 0.72
C PRO A 206 17.19 -2.98 -0.34
N THR A 207 17.84 -1.93 -0.84
CA THR A 207 18.97 -2.06 -1.77
C THR A 207 20.22 -2.57 -1.06
N GLU A 208 21.19 -3.06 -1.84
CA GLU A 208 22.53 -3.40 -1.33
C GLU A 208 23.24 -2.20 -0.68
N LYS A 209 22.98 -0.98 -1.17
CA LYS A 209 23.53 0.23 -0.55
C LYS A 209 23.01 0.42 0.87
N LEU A 210 21.71 0.27 1.09
CA LEU A 210 21.12 0.37 2.43
C LEU A 210 21.61 -0.74 3.35
N LYS A 211 21.68 -1.99 2.84
CA LYS A 211 22.19 -3.14 3.61
C LYS A 211 23.65 -2.93 4.04
N GLY A 212 24.51 -2.49 3.12
CA GLY A 212 25.92 -2.23 3.40
C GLY A 212 26.13 -1.07 4.39
N TRP A 213 25.37 0.02 4.23
CA TRP A 213 25.38 1.13 5.17
C TRP A 213 24.92 0.67 6.57
N ALA A 214 23.83 -0.10 6.64
CA ALA A 214 23.30 -0.58 7.90
C ALA A 214 24.26 -1.54 8.62
N LEU A 215 24.86 -2.48 7.88
CA LEU A 215 25.88 -3.38 8.41
C LEU A 215 27.07 -2.59 8.97
N SER A 216 27.54 -1.57 8.27
CA SER A 216 28.65 -0.72 8.71
C SER A 216 28.33 -0.04 10.05
N LYS A 217 27.11 0.48 10.22
CA LYS A 217 26.66 1.10 11.47
C LYS A 217 26.59 0.11 12.63
N VAL A 218 26.11 -1.11 12.38
CA VAL A 218 26.11 -2.15 13.41
C VAL A 218 27.55 -2.57 13.76
N GLN A 219 28.44 -2.74 12.78
CA GLN A 219 29.85 -3.04 13.02
C GLN A 219 30.58 -1.95 13.82
N GLU A 220 30.35 -0.67 13.51
CA GLU A 220 30.85 0.47 14.30
C GLU A 220 30.40 0.36 15.76
N LYS A 221 29.13 0.03 15.99
CA LYS A 221 28.59 -0.16 17.34
C LYS A 221 29.19 -1.37 18.06
N VAL A 222 29.36 -2.50 17.36
CA VAL A 222 30.02 -3.68 17.94
C VAL A 222 31.42 -3.32 18.42
N LYS A 223 32.19 -2.60 17.59
CA LYS A 223 33.54 -2.12 17.96
C LYS A 223 33.50 -1.18 19.16
N SER A 224 32.58 -0.21 19.18
CA SER A 224 32.50 0.74 20.31
C SER A 224 32.20 0.04 21.62
N CYS A 225 31.34 -0.99 21.62
CA CYS A 225 30.96 -1.69 22.86
C CYS A 225 32.09 -2.50 23.51
N ALA A 226 33.20 -2.74 22.81
CA ALA A 226 34.40 -3.32 23.39
C ALA A 226 35.34 -2.27 24.01
N SER A 227 35.07 -0.97 23.83
CA SER A 227 35.88 0.10 24.43
C SER A 227 35.45 0.35 25.87
N GLU A 228 36.40 0.64 26.76
CA GLU A 228 36.11 0.94 28.16
C GLU A 228 35.23 2.20 28.33
N ALA A 229 35.40 3.17 27.42
CA ALA A 229 34.64 4.42 27.46
C ALA A 229 33.18 4.23 27.01
N ASP A 230 32.94 3.43 25.98
CA ASP A 230 31.63 3.35 25.32
C ASP A 230 30.83 2.10 25.70
N ARG A 231 31.45 1.09 26.35
CA ARG A 231 30.74 -0.14 26.78
C ARG A 231 29.54 0.12 27.69
N HIS A 232 29.52 1.26 28.38
CA HIS A 232 28.43 1.64 29.28
C HIS A 232 27.20 2.24 28.57
N ASP A 233 27.27 2.47 27.26
CA ASP A 233 26.14 2.93 26.45
C ASP A 233 24.96 1.95 26.55
N LEU A 234 23.74 2.48 26.66
CA LEU A 234 22.49 1.71 26.75
C LEU A 234 22.25 0.77 25.56
N THR A 235 22.86 1.08 24.43
CA THR A 235 22.78 0.30 23.20
C THR A 235 23.80 -0.85 23.17
N CYS A 236 24.75 -0.88 24.11
CA CYS A 236 25.68 -1.99 24.28
C CYS A 236 25.08 -3.14 25.10
N PRO A 237 25.54 -4.37 24.87
CA PRO A 237 24.95 -5.57 25.47
C PRO A 237 24.98 -5.49 26.99
N PHE A 238 23.90 -5.96 27.63
CA PHE A 238 23.74 -5.86 29.08
C PHE A 238 24.95 -6.38 29.86
N TYR A 239 25.49 -7.53 29.44
CA TYR A 239 26.65 -8.16 30.08
C TYR A 239 27.91 -7.28 30.03
N LEU A 240 28.16 -6.60 28.90
CA LEU A 240 29.32 -5.70 28.76
C LEU A 240 29.15 -4.40 29.55
N ARG A 241 27.92 -3.89 29.63
CA ARG A 241 27.58 -2.62 30.26
C ARG A 241 27.67 -2.63 31.78
N LEU A 242 27.24 -3.72 32.43
CA LEU A 242 27.16 -3.81 33.89
C LEU A 242 28.16 -4.78 34.50
N GLY A 243 28.85 -5.58 33.69
CA GLY A 243 29.89 -6.50 34.16
C GLY A 243 31.14 -5.76 34.64
N GLU A 244 31.68 -6.18 35.78
CA GLU A 244 33.07 -5.89 36.15
C GLU A 244 33.98 -6.76 35.28
N LEU A 245 34.51 -6.19 34.20
CA LEU A 245 35.32 -6.88 33.20
C LEU A 245 36.75 -6.32 33.24
N ASN A 246 37.74 -7.20 33.22
CA ASN A 246 39.16 -6.82 33.12
C ASN A 246 39.60 -6.60 31.67
N GLU A 247 38.99 -7.32 30.74
CA GLU A 247 39.37 -7.35 29.33
C GLU A 247 38.12 -7.62 28.49
N ILE A 248 38.01 -6.90 27.38
CA ILE A 248 36.95 -7.06 26.39
C ILE A 248 37.58 -6.89 25.01
N GLU A 249 37.32 -7.84 24.12
CA GLU A 249 37.74 -7.77 22.73
C GLU A 249 36.60 -8.21 21.82
N VAL A 250 36.59 -7.67 20.59
CA VAL A 250 35.68 -8.16 19.55
C VAL A 250 36.32 -9.38 18.90
N GLU A 251 35.73 -10.55 19.12
CA GLU A 251 36.15 -11.79 18.48
C GLU A 251 35.64 -11.86 17.05
N THR A 252 34.38 -11.47 16.82
CA THR A 252 33.77 -11.54 15.49
C THR A 252 32.85 -10.37 15.24
N LEU A 253 33.14 -9.63 14.18
CA LEU A 253 32.23 -8.65 13.60
C LEU A 253 31.20 -9.35 12.71
N PRO A 254 29.93 -8.89 12.69
CA PRO A 254 28.96 -9.42 11.74
C PRO A 254 29.46 -9.21 10.31
N GLY A 255 29.58 -10.29 9.54
CA GLY A 255 29.91 -10.22 8.11
C GLY A 255 28.71 -9.91 7.21
N SER A 256 27.50 -10.07 7.74
CA SER A 256 26.23 -9.78 7.09
C SER A 256 25.18 -9.37 8.13
N LEU A 257 24.07 -8.81 7.67
CA LEU A 257 22.88 -8.68 8.50
C LEU A 257 22.24 -10.07 8.68
N ASP A 258 21.82 -10.39 9.90
CA ASP A 258 21.03 -11.60 10.19
C ASP A 258 19.62 -11.48 9.58
N SER A 259 19.06 -10.26 9.62
CA SER A 259 17.81 -9.93 8.93
C SER A 259 17.72 -8.44 8.60
N ILE A 260 16.92 -8.14 7.59
CA ILE A 260 16.39 -6.82 7.28
C ILE A 260 14.95 -6.97 6.82
N SER A 261 14.02 -6.26 7.44
CA SER A 261 12.59 -6.31 7.09
C SER A 261 11.96 -4.94 7.23
N LEU A 262 10.82 -4.74 6.58
CA LEU A 262 9.96 -3.60 6.88
C LEU A 262 9.56 -3.64 8.36
N TYR A 263 9.43 -2.45 8.95
CA TYR A 263 8.92 -2.31 10.30
C TYR A 263 7.39 -2.42 10.29
N GLU A 264 6.88 -3.60 10.61
CA GLU A 264 5.45 -3.81 10.81
C GLU A 264 5.01 -3.26 12.17
N TYR A 265 4.49 -2.04 12.21
CA TYR A 265 3.92 -1.48 13.43
C TYR A 265 2.50 -2.02 13.66
N ARG A 266 2.35 -3.06 14.49
CA ARG A 266 1.05 -3.56 14.96
C ARG A 266 0.51 -2.59 16.03
N ASN A 267 -0.45 -1.75 15.65
CA ASN A 267 -0.90 -0.62 16.46
C ASN A 267 -2.06 -1.01 17.41
N GLU A 268 -1.83 -1.08 18.72
CA GLU A 268 -2.91 -0.95 19.73
C GLU A 268 -2.92 0.43 20.39
N HIS A 269 -1.81 1.17 20.43
CA HIS A 269 -1.76 2.50 21.05
C HIS A 269 -0.79 3.41 20.28
N LYS A 270 -1.33 4.49 19.69
CA LYS A 270 -0.57 5.52 18.96
C LYS A 270 0.51 6.12 19.88
N ARG A 271 1.78 5.75 19.69
CA ARG A 271 2.91 6.57 20.15
C ARG A 271 3.43 7.34 18.93
N ASN A 272 3.28 8.66 18.98
CA ASN A 272 3.90 9.58 18.02
C ASN A 272 5.42 9.54 18.23
N TYR A 273 6.14 8.66 17.55
CA TYR A 273 7.57 8.85 17.36
C TYR A 273 7.76 9.95 16.31
N THR A 274 8.60 10.94 16.62
CA THR A 274 9.00 12.01 15.70
C THR A 274 9.76 11.48 14.48
N PHE A 275 10.26 10.24 14.55
CA PHE A 275 10.91 9.52 13.47
C PHE A 275 10.09 8.25 13.17
N ARG A 276 9.56 8.12 11.95
CA ARG A 276 8.89 6.90 11.49
C ARG A 276 9.97 5.89 11.09
N THR A 277 9.99 4.73 11.77
CA THR A 277 10.92 3.64 11.40
C THR A 277 10.39 2.93 10.17
N ILE A 278 11.26 2.75 9.18
CA ILE A 278 10.93 2.09 7.91
C ILE A 278 11.41 0.64 7.90
N PHE A 279 12.68 0.39 8.25
CA PHE A 279 13.26 -0.95 8.27
C PHE A 279 13.79 -1.30 9.65
N VAL A 280 13.74 -2.58 10.00
CA VAL A 280 14.45 -3.13 11.15
C VAL A 280 15.53 -4.07 10.65
N VAL A 281 16.73 -3.90 11.16
CA VAL A 281 17.88 -4.76 10.91
C VAL A 281 18.30 -5.47 12.18
N LYS A 282 18.85 -6.66 12.02
CA LYS A 282 19.53 -7.39 13.09
C LYS A 282 20.88 -7.85 12.60
N ALA A 283 21.89 -7.77 13.46
CA ALA A 283 23.14 -8.46 13.23
C ALA A 283 23.77 -8.90 14.56
N THR A 284 24.51 -10.00 14.50
CA THR A 284 25.16 -10.61 15.65
C THR A 284 26.65 -10.27 15.68
N GLY A 285 27.13 -9.69 16.78
CA GLY A 285 28.55 -9.63 17.12
C GLY A 285 28.92 -10.66 18.19
N ILE A 286 30.18 -11.08 18.22
CA ILE A 286 30.73 -11.93 19.29
C ILE A 286 31.87 -11.19 19.97
N TYR A 287 31.81 -11.14 21.30
CA TYR A 287 32.86 -10.58 22.14
C TYR A 287 33.53 -11.69 22.94
N MET A 288 34.82 -11.51 23.22
CA MET A 288 35.48 -12.18 24.32
C MET A 288 35.53 -11.20 25.49
N SER A 289 35.17 -11.67 26.68
CA SER A 289 35.26 -10.88 27.90
C SER A 289 35.83 -11.70 29.04
N LYS A 290 36.60 -11.03 29.90
CA LYS A 290 37.19 -11.64 31.09
C LYS A 290 36.58 -11.03 32.36
N PRO A 291 35.62 -11.71 33.02
CA PRO A 291 34.99 -11.16 34.21
C PRO A 291 35.95 -11.15 35.40
N VAL A 292 35.65 -10.25 36.33
CA VAL A 292 36.33 -10.10 37.60
C VAL A 292 35.47 -10.68 38.70
N TYR A 293 35.97 -11.73 39.35
CA TYR A 293 35.30 -12.27 40.54
C TYR A 293 35.86 -11.62 41.80
N LYS A 294 34.99 -10.92 42.54
CA LYS A 294 35.27 -10.45 43.90
C LYS A 294 34.97 -11.57 44.89
N SER A 295 36.00 -12.22 45.40
CA SER A 295 35.86 -13.19 46.50
C SER A 295 36.15 -12.51 47.85
N TYR A 296 35.26 -12.75 48.83
CA TYR A 296 35.46 -12.32 50.21
C TYR A 296 36.52 -13.21 50.85
N SER A 297 37.63 -12.62 51.31
CA SER A 297 38.54 -13.36 52.20
C SER A 297 37.99 -13.32 53.63
N GLU A 298 38.26 -14.38 54.40
CA GLU A 298 37.88 -14.49 55.81
C GLU A 298 38.44 -13.35 56.69
N ASN A 299 39.45 -12.62 56.21
CA ASN A 299 40.10 -11.52 56.92
C ASN A 299 39.49 -10.13 56.62
N GLY A 300 38.34 -10.07 55.93
CA GLY A 300 37.67 -8.81 55.60
C GLY A 300 38.27 -8.04 54.41
N SER A 301 39.20 -8.65 53.67
CA SER A 301 39.79 -8.08 52.44
C SER A 301 39.17 -8.69 51.17
N TYR A 302 39.10 -7.91 50.09
CA TYR A 302 38.64 -8.41 48.78
C TYR A 302 39.80 -9.04 48.02
N ALA A 303 39.64 -10.28 47.58
CA ALA A 303 40.55 -10.94 46.66
C ALA A 303 39.92 -10.99 45.26
N TYR A 304 40.58 -10.33 44.30
CA TYR A 304 40.16 -10.29 42.91
C TYR A 304 40.81 -11.45 42.15
N ARG A 305 40.02 -12.33 41.55
CA ARG A 305 40.53 -13.35 40.61
C ARG A 305 39.99 -13.10 39.23
N ALA A 306 40.87 -13.11 38.24
CA ALA A 306 40.47 -13.07 36.83
C ALA A 306 39.97 -14.46 36.43
N GLU A 307 38.75 -14.54 35.90
CA GLU A 307 38.16 -15.81 35.48
C GLU A 307 38.63 -16.24 34.08
N LYS A 308 38.10 -17.38 33.60
CA LYS A 308 38.30 -17.83 32.22
C LYS A 308 37.63 -16.86 31.25
N MET A 309 38.14 -16.78 30.03
CA MET A 309 37.49 -16.00 28.98
C MET A 309 36.12 -16.57 28.64
N GLU A 310 35.13 -15.70 28.53
CA GLU A 310 33.78 -16.02 28.13
C GLU A 310 33.46 -15.41 26.76
N TYR A 311 32.72 -16.16 25.94
CA TYR A 311 32.21 -15.67 24.66
C TYR A 311 30.80 -15.12 24.85
N VAL A 312 30.61 -13.85 24.54
CA VAL A 312 29.34 -13.16 24.64
C VAL A 312 28.81 -12.91 23.25
N ARG A 313 27.75 -13.62 22.87
CA ARG A 313 26.99 -13.36 21.66
C ARG A 313 26.04 -12.19 21.93
N SER A 314 26.06 -11.18 21.06
CA SER A 314 25.13 -10.06 21.14
C SER A 314 24.40 -9.84 19.83
N GLU A 315 23.07 -9.84 19.91
CA GLU A 315 22.21 -9.36 18.84
C GLU A 315 22.02 -7.85 19.00
N ILE A 316 22.41 -7.09 17.97
CA ILE A 316 22.13 -5.66 17.86
C ILE A 316 20.97 -5.50 16.88
N THR A 317 19.90 -4.86 17.34
CA THR A 317 18.75 -4.46 16.53
C THR A 317 18.87 -2.98 16.16
N GLY A 318 18.78 -2.67 14.87
CA GLY A 318 18.76 -1.30 14.34
C GLY A 318 17.40 -0.95 13.74
N TYR A 319 16.91 0.25 14.06
CA TYR A 319 15.68 0.83 13.52
C TYR A 319 16.07 1.95 12.57
N ILE A 320 15.86 1.73 11.28
CA ILE A 320 16.24 2.66 10.21
C ILE A 320 15.09 3.63 9.94
N TYR A 321 15.41 4.92 9.88
CA TYR A 321 14.54 5.99 9.43
C TYR A 321 15.24 6.80 8.35
N PHE A 322 14.51 7.68 7.66
CA PHE A 322 15.09 8.63 6.71
C PHE A 322 14.79 10.05 7.18
N ASP A 323 15.78 10.92 7.10
CA ASP A 323 15.60 12.34 7.38
C ASP A 323 14.90 13.07 6.21
N THR A 324 14.65 14.36 6.38
CA THR A 324 14.00 15.20 5.35
C THR A 324 14.82 15.36 4.08
N SER A 325 16.12 15.04 4.11
CA SER A 325 17.00 15.02 2.94
C SER A 325 17.04 13.66 2.23
N GLY A 326 16.36 12.65 2.78
CA GLY A 326 16.38 11.29 2.28
C GLY A 326 17.64 10.51 2.65
N GLN A 327 18.44 10.98 3.62
CA GLN A 327 19.57 10.20 4.13
C GLN A 327 19.12 9.25 5.24
N PRO A 328 19.66 8.02 5.28
CA PRO A 328 19.29 7.06 6.31
C PRO A 328 19.93 7.43 7.65
N GLY A 329 19.13 7.34 8.70
CA GLY A 329 19.55 7.35 10.10
C GLY A 329 19.18 6.03 10.77
N MET A 330 19.87 5.69 11.86
CA MET A 330 19.62 4.44 12.59
C MET A 330 19.65 4.67 14.09
N TYR A 331 18.63 4.16 14.77
CA TYR A 331 18.62 3.99 16.21
C TYR A 331 18.95 2.53 16.55
N LEU A 332 19.92 2.31 17.44
CA LEU A 332 20.40 0.98 17.80
C LEU A 332 19.90 0.58 19.19
N THR A 333 19.64 -0.70 19.38
CA THR A 333 19.37 -1.33 20.68
C THR A 333 20.04 -2.69 20.71
N SER A 334 20.48 -3.15 21.88
CA SER A 334 20.88 -4.55 22.07
C SER A 334 19.90 -5.26 22.99
N ARG A 335 19.80 -6.58 22.83
CA ARG A 335 19.15 -7.47 23.79
C ARG A 335 20.17 -8.29 24.54
#